data_AF-A0A3B8UJC7-F1
#
_entry.id   AF-A0A3B8UJC7-F1
#
_cell.length_a   1.000
_cell.length_b   1.000
_cell.length_c   1.000
_cell.angle_alpha   90.00
_cell.angle_beta   90.00
_cell.angle_gamma   90.00
#
_symmetry.space_group_name_H-M   'P 1'
#
loop_
_entity.id
_entity.type
_entity.pdbx_description
1 polymer ?
#
loop_
_entity_poly.entity_id
_entity_poly.type
_entity_poly.pdbx_seq_one_letter_code
_entity_poly.pdbx_strand_id
1 'polypeptide(L)'
;AYLGIYNVSPRELAMKMIKDIYDETGITATAGIGTNLYLCKIAMDIVAKHMPADKYGVRIAELDEHSYREQLWGHKPITDFWRVGPGYEKKLYEYGMYTMGDVARCSLGSDSDFYNEELLYKLFGVNAELLIDHAWGYEPCTIADIKSYKPESNSIGSGQVLHCAY
;
A
#
# COMPACT_ATOMS: atom_id res chain seq x y z
N ALA A 1 4.65 -6.99 23.49
CA ALA A 1 3.80 -6.50 22.39
C ALA A 1 2.55 -5.85 22.96
N TYR A 2 2.06 -4.75 22.38
CA TYR A 2 0.94 -3.96 22.92
C TYR A 2 -0.38 -4.74 22.98
N LEU A 3 -0.62 -5.68 22.07
CA LEU A 3 -1.82 -6.54 22.09
C LEU A 3 -1.95 -7.35 23.38
N GLY A 4 -0.82 -7.79 23.96
CA GLY A 4 -0.80 -8.48 25.26
C GLY A 4 -1.20 -7.59 26.43
N ILE A 5 -1.10 -6.27 26.30
CA ILE A 5 -1.58 -5.31 27.31
C ILE A 5 -3.11 -5.26 27.28
N TYR A 6 -3.70 -5.32 26.08
CA TYR A 6 -5.14 -5.23 25.90
C TYR A 6 -5.87 -6.58 25.97
N ASN A 7 -5.14 -7.69 25.89
CA ASN A 7 -5.66 -9.07 25.85
C ASN A 7 -6.76 -9.26 24.78
N VAL A 8 -6.51 -8.74 23.58
CA VAL A 8 -7.41 -8.83 22.42
C VAL A 8 -6.63 -9.10 21.15
N SER A 9 -7.31 -9.63 20.13
CA SER A 9 -6.80 -9.76 18.77
C SER A 9 -6.60 -8.39 18.09
N PRO A 10 -5.78 -8.30 17.02
CA PRO A 10 -5.65 -7.08 16.21
C PRO A 10 -7.01 -6.55 15.72
N ARG A 11 -7.89 -7.45 15.27
CA ARG A 11 -9.22 -7.12 14.77
C ARG A 11 -10.13 -6.52 15.84
N GLU A 12 -10.14 -7.12 17.03
CA GLU A 12 -10.91 -6.60 18.16
C GLU A 12 -10.40 -5.25 18.62
N LEU A 13 -9.08 -5.04 18.63
CA LEU A 13 -8.51 -3.73 18.97
C LEU A 13 -8.89 -2.66 17.95
N ALA A 14 -8.78 -2.96 16.65
CA ALA A 14 -9.20 -2.06 15.58
C ALA A 14 -10.70 -1.73 15.68
N MET A 15 -11.54 -2.72 15.98
CA MET A 15 -12.98 -2.50 16.18
C MET A 15 -13.26 -1.59 17.37
N LYS A 16 -12.54 -1.75 18.50
CA LYS A 16 -12.65 -0.83 19.64
C LYS A 16 -12.30 0.60 19.25
N MET A 17 -11.16 0.80 18.56
CA MET A 17 -10.74 2.13 18.09
C MET A 17 -11.75 2.78 17.16
N ILE A 18 -12.30 2.03 16.19
CA ILE A 18 -13.31 2.57 15.26
C ILE A 18 -14.59 2.95 16.00
N LYS A 19 -15.01 2.13 16.96
CA LYS A 19 -16.18 2.44 17.79
C LYS A 19 -15.95 3.69 18.62
N ASP A 20 -14.79 3.83 19.26
CA ASP A 20 -14.45 5.00 20.07
C ASP A 20 -14.48 6.29 19.22
N ILE A 21 -13.93 6.24 17.99
CA ILE A 21 -14.03 7.36 17.02
C ILE A 21 -15.48 7.70 16.72
N TYR A 22 -16.33 6.70 16.46
CA TYR A 22 -17.75 6.94 16.16
C TYR A 22 -18.51 7.51 17.35
N ASP A 23 -18.31 6.96 18.55
CA ASP A 23 -18.99 7.39 19.77
C ASP A 23 -18.59 8.83 20.15
N GLU A 24 -17.33 9.23 19.90
CA GLU A 24 -16.83 10.58 20.22
C GLU A 24 -17.15 11.62 19.14
N THR A 25 -17.11 11.23 17.86
CA THR A 25 -17.15 12.20 16.73
C THR A 25 -18.37 12.08 15.83
N GLY A 26 -19.11 10.96 15.90
CA GLY A 26 -20.17 10.59 14.95
C GLY A 26 -19.66 10.18 13.56
N ILE A 27 -18.34 10.07 13.37
CA ILE A 27 -17.70 9.75 12.08
C ILE A 27 -17.30 8.27 12.07
N THR A 28 -17.59 7.56 10.97
CA THR A 28 -17.14 6.18 10.78
C THR A 28 -15.68 6.12 10.33
N ALA A 29 -14.99 5.03 10.69
CA ALA A 29 -13.63 4.75 10.27
C ALA A 29 -13.52 3.36 9.64
N THR A 30 -12.47 3.16 8.86
CA THR A 30 -12.12 1.89 8.20
C THR A 30 -10.69 1.56 8.59
N ALA A 31 -10.38 0.29 8.84
CA ALA A 31 -9.03 -0.14 9.18
C ALA A 31 -8.53 -1.26 8.26
N GLY A 32 -7.23 -1.23 7.98
CA GLY A 32 -6.50 -2.34 7.41
C GLY A 32 -5.48 -2.84 8.42
N ILE A 33 -5.36 -4.16 8.51
CA ILE A 33 -4.40 -4.85 9.36
C ILE A 33 -3.48 -5.64 8.42
N GLY A 34 -2.18 -5.62 8.67
CA GLY A 34 -1.25 -6.44 7.93
C GLY A 34 0.05 -6.69 8.66
N THR A 35 0.85 -7.62 8.12
CA THR A 35 2.15 -8.04 8.69
C THR A 35 3.23 -6.97 8.54
N ASN A 36 3.03 -6.00 7.63
CA ASN A 36 3.91 -4.86 7.39
C ASN A 36 3.10 -3.60 7.00
N LEU A 37 3.79 -2.46 6.87
CA LEU A 37 3.15 -1.15 6.61
C LEU A 37 2.50 -1.05 5.23
N TYR A 38 3.03 -1.76 4.23
CA TYR A 38 2.44 -1.82 2.90
C TYR A 38 1.11 -2.57 2.94
N LEU A 39 1.12 -3.80 3.48
CA LEU A 39 -0.07 -4.65 3.53
C LEU A 39 -1.17 -4.05 4.39
N CYS A 40 -0.85 -3.37 5.49
CA CYS A 40 -1.88 -2.68 6.26
C CYS A 40 -2.56 -1.57 5.44
N LYS A 41 -1.80 -0.85 4.60
CA LYS A 41 -2.35 0.20 3.72
C LYS A 41 -3.22 -0.40 2.61
N ILE A 42 -2.74 -1.47 1.97
CA ILE A 42 -3.46 -2.15 0.89
C ILE A 42 -4.73 -2.82 1.40
N ALA A 43 -4.67 -3.49 2.55
CA ALA A 43 -5.85 -4.06 3.20
C ALA A 43 -6.92 -2.99 3.42
N MET A 44 -6.52 -1.80 3.89
CA MET A 44 -7.46 -0.70 4.11
C MET A 44 -8.05 -0.16 2.81
N ASP A 45 -7.20 0.19 1.84
CA ASP A 45 -7.62 0.92 0.65
C ASP A 45 -8.38 0.06 -0.36
N ILE A 46 -7.86 -1.15 -0.65
CA ILE A 46 -8.37 -1.98 -1.74
C ILE A 46 -9.44 -2.95 -1.23
N VAL A 47 -9.30 -3.46 -0.01
CA VAL A 47 -10.23 -4.46 0.53
C VAL A 47 -11.26 -3.80 1.44
N ALA A 48 -10.84 -3.17 2.54
CA ALA A 48 -11.73 -2.70 3.59
C ALA A 48 -12.75 -1.66 3.10
N LYS A 49 -12.34 -0.65 2.33
CA LYS A 49 -13.25 0.39 1.82
C LYS A 49 -14.36 -0.14 0.92
N HIS A 50 -14.14 -1.27 0.26
CA HIS A 50 -15.07 -1.86 -0.71
C HIS A 50 -15.93 -2.97 -0.10
N MET A 51 -15.66 -3.37 1.15
CA MET A 51 -16.49 -4.35 1.85
C MET A 51 -17.79 -3.74 2.39
N PRO A 52 -18.87 -4.55 2.48
CA PRO A 52 -20.05 -4.15 3.22
C PRO A 52 -19.67 -3.89 4.68
N ALA A 53 -20.21 -2.82 5.25
CA ALA A 53 -20.03 -2.55 6.66
C ALA A 53 -20.76 -3.61 7.50
N ASP A 54 -20.20 -3.93 8.67
CA ASP A 54 -20.89 -4.79 9.62
C ASP A 54 -22.06 -4.06 10.31
N LYS A 55 -22.70 -4.74 11.27
CA LYS A 55 -23.84 -4.20 12.07
C LYS A 55 -23.53 -2.89 12.82
N TYR A 56 -22.26 -2.52 12.98
CA TYR A 56 -21.81 -1.30 13.64
C TYR A 56 -21.24 -0.28 12.65
N GLY A 57 -21.42 -0.48 11.34
CA GLY A 57 -20.86 0.40 10.33
C GLY A 57 -19.35 0.20 10.10
N VAL A 58 -18.75 -0.85 10.68
CA VAL A 58 -17.31 -1.06 10.70
C VAL A 58 -16.85 -1.82 9.47
N ARG A 59 -15.74 -1.37 8.88
CA ARG A 59 -15.05 -2.03 7.76
C ARG A 59 -13.60 -2.31 8.15
N ILE A 60 -13.23 -3.58 8.24
CA ILE A 60 -11.87 -4.01 8.59
C ILE A 60 -11.45 -5.13 7.65
N ALA A 61 -10.27 -5.01 7.05
CA ALA A 61 -9.64 -6.07 6.28
C ALA A 61 -8.26 -6.43 6.85
N GLU A 62 -7.84 -7.66 6.58
CA GLU A 62 -6.57 -8.23 7.01
C GLU A 62 -5.85 -8.81 5.79
N LEU A 63 -4.55 -8.52 5.64
CA LEU A 63 -3.69 -9.13 4.63
C LEU A 63 -2.34 -9.51 5.24
N ASP A 64 -1.88 -10.71 4.91
CA ASP A 64 -0.49 -11.14 4.97
C ASP A 64 0.04 -11.33 3.54
N GLU A 65 1.32 -11.68 3.39
CA GLU A 65 1.95 -11.81 2.08
C GLU A 65 1.29 -12.90 1.22
N HIS A 66 0.81 -13.98 1.83
CA HIS A 66 0.15 -15.07 1.13
C HIS A 66 -1.22 -14.65 0.59
N SER A 67 -2.09 -14.19 1.49
CA SER A 67 -3.44 -13.73 1.16
C SER A 67 -3.42 -12.52 0.22
N TYR A 68 -2.41 -11.64 0.31
CA TYR A 68 -2.18 -10.58 -0.66
C TYR A 68 -1.97 -11.12 -2.07
N ARG A 69 -1.06 -12.09 -2.25
CA ARG A 69 -0.77 -12.68 -3.57
C ARG A 69 -1.98 -13.43 -4.11
N GLU A 70 -2.68 -14.18 -3.26
CA GLU A 70 -3.88 -14.92 -3.67
C GLU A 70 -5.02 -14.00 -4.12
N GLN A 71 -5.26 -12.91 -3.38
CA GLN A 71 -6.42 -12.05 -3.61
C GLN A 71 -6.16 -10.91 -4.61
N LEU A 72 -4.95 -10.34 -4.61
CA LEU A 72 -4.70 -9.03 -5.23
C LEU A 72 -3.67 -9.05 -6.36
N TRP A 73 -2.96 -10.15 -6.64
CA TRP A 73 -2.04 -10.17 -7.79
C TRP A 73 -2.71 -9.90 -9.12
N GLY A 74 -3.98 -10.28 -9.29
CA GLY A 74 -4.76 -9.99 -10.49
C GLY A 74 -5.53 -8.67 -10.46
N HIS A 75 -5.40 -7.87 -9.39
CA HIS A 75 -6.19 -6.66 -9.18
C HIS A 75 -5.91 -5.59 -10.25
N LYS A 76 -6.97 -4.91 -10.68
CA LYS A 76 -6.92 -3.77 -11.61
C LYS A 76 -7.91 -2.69 -11.18
N PRO A 77 -7.58 -1.40 -11.41
CA PRO A 77 -6.34 -0.92 -12.04
C PRO A 77 -5.14 -1.02 -11.10
N ILE A 78 -3.92 -1.14 -11.65
CA ILE A 78 -2.69 -1.23 -10.85
C ILE A 78 -2.42 0.07 -10.07
N THR A 79 -3.07 1.17 -10.44
CA THR A 79 -3.00 2.46 -9.74
C THR A 79 -3.69 2.48 -8.38
N ASP A 80 -4.47 1.45 -8.03
CA ASP A 80 -5.05 1.33 -6.69
C ASP A 80 -4.00 0.96 -5.63
N PHE A 81 -2.86 0.40 -6.06
CA PHE A 81 -1.76 0.11 -5.16
C PHE A 81 -0.99 1.38 -4.80
N TRP A 82 -0.70 1.52 -3.51
CA TRP A 82 0.09 2.63 -3.00
C TRP A 82 1.44 2.75 -3.73
N ARG A 83 1.85 4.00 -4.01
CA ARG A 83 3.03 4.40 -4.82
C ARG A 83 2.95 4.15 -6.33
N VAL A 84 1.93 3.46 -6.84
CA VAL A 84 1.74 3.26 -8.29
C VAL A 84 0.81 4.32 -8.85
N GLY A 85 1.38 5.34 -9.52
CA GLY A 85 0.60 6.39 -10.20
C GLY A 85 0.39 6.14 -11.69
N PRO A 86 -0.36 7.00 -12.40
CA PRO A 86 -0.62 6.88 -13.83
C PRO A 86 0.65 6.79 -14.70
N GLY A 87 1.75 7.42 -14.27
CA GLY A 87 3.04 7.32 -14.96
C GLY A 87 3.68 5.94 -14.86
N TYR A 88 3.50 5.23 -13.74
CA TYR A 88 3.93 3.83 -13.60
C TYR A 88 3.05 2.92 -14.45
N GLU A 89 1.72 3.08 -14.34
CA GLU A 89 0.75 2.31 -15.12
C GLU A 89 1.06 2.38 -16.62
N LYS A 90 1.21 3.59 -17.18
CA LYS A 90 1.52 3.78 -18.59
C LYS A 90 2.79 3.03 -19.01
N LYS A 91 3.88 3.17 -18.25
CA LYS A 91 5.14 2.48 -18.52
C LYS A 91 5.01 0.96 -18.43
N LEU A 92 4.31 0.43 -17.43
CA LEU A 92 4.12 -1.01 -17.29
C LEU A 92 3.26 -1.57 -18.43
N TYR A 93 2.22 -0.85 -18.83
CA TYR A 93 1.29 -1.25 -19.90
C TYR A 93 1.98 -1.29 -21.27
N GLU A 94 2.91 -0.36 -21.54
CA GLU A 94 3.74 -0.37 -22.75
C GLU A 94 4.56 -1.68 -22.90
N TYR A 95 4.82 -2.38 -21.78
CA TYR A 95 5.54 -3.65 -21.74
C TYR A 95 4.61 -4.85 -21.43
N GLY A 96 3.29 -4.66 -21.44
CA GLY A 96 2.31 -5.73 -21.25
C GLY A 96 2.14 -6.19 -19.80
N MET A 97 2.62 -5.43 -18.81
CA MET A 97 2.39 -5.70 -17.39
C MET A 97 1.22 -4.85 -16.89
N TYR A 98 0.15 -5.48 -16.40
CA TYR A 98 -1.09 -4.79 -16.03
C TYR A 98 -1.46 -4.89 -14.55
N THR A 99 -0.74 -5.72 -13.79
CA THR A 99 -1.07 -6.09 -12.42
C THR A 99 0.20 -6.26 -11.59
N MET A 100 0.07 -6.31 -10.25
CA MET A 100 1.19 -6.64 -9.37
C MET A 100 1.73 -8.05 -9.63
N GLY A 101 0.88 -9.00 -10.02
CA GLY A 101 1.31 -10.35 -10.40
C GLY A 101 2.21 -10.36 -11.65
N ASP A 102 1.97 -9.46 -12.60
CA ASP A 102 2.81 -9.33 -13.80
C ASP A 102 4.20 -8.78 -13.44
N VAL A 103 4.24 -7.77 -12.56
CA VAL A 103 5.50 -7.20 -12.03
C VAL A 103 6.29 -8.27 -11.26
N ALA A 104 5.62 -9.01 -10.36
CA ALA A 104 6.24 -10.09 -9.60
C ALA A 104 6.81 -11.17 -10.54
N ARG A 105 6.06 -11.58 -11.58
CA ARG A 105 6.54 -12.53 -12.57
C ARG A 105 7.73 -12.02 -13.36
N CYS A 106 7.70 -10.75 -13.77
CA CYS A 106 8.82 -10.10 -14.47
C CYS A 106 10.10 -10.15 -13.62
N SER A 107 10.01 -9.89 -12.32
CA SER A 107 11.17 -9.94 -11.41
C SER A 107 11.83 -11.32 -11.28
N LEU A 108 11.17 -12.42 -11.70
CA LEU A 108 11.72 -13.78 -11.61
C LEU A 108 12.47 -14.22 -12.87
N GLY A 109 12.45 -13.44 -13.94
CA GLY A 109 13.12 -13.81 -15.18
C GLY A 109 14.64 -13.82 -15.05
N SER A 110 15.29 -14.68 -15.82
CA SER A 110 16.75 -14.75 -15.91
C SER A 110 17.32 -13.58 -16.71
N ASP A 111 18.64 -13.39 -16.62
CA ASP A 111 19.36 -12.37 -17.40
C ASP A 111 19.18 -12.52 -18.93
N SER A 112 18.82 -13.72 -19.41
CA SER A 112 18.54 -13.96 -20.82
C SER A 112 17.08 -13.72 -21.23
N ASP A 113 16.17 -13.61 -20.27
CA ASP A 113 14.76 -13.35 -20.53
C ASP A 113 14.52 -11.87 -20.80
N PHE A 114 13.60 -11.54 -21.71
CA PHE A 114 13.20 -10.15 -21.93
C PHE A 114 12.51 -9.55 -20.69
N TYR A 115 11.66 -10.34 -20.02
CA TYR A 115 11.04 -9.98 -18.77
C TYR A 115 11.91 -10.46 -17.63
N ASN A 116 12.70 -9.56 -17.05
CA ASN A 116 13.57 -9.83 -15.92
C ASN A 116 13.61 -8.61 -14.99
N GLU A 117 14.28 -8.76 -13.86
CA GLU A 117 14.47 -7.69 -12.88
C GLU A 117 15.17 -6.45 -13.49
N GLU A 118 16.17 -6.65 -14.36
CA GLU A 118 16.90 -5.55 -15.02
C GLU A 118 15.98 -4.64 -15.84
N LEU A 119 14.98 -5.20 -16.52
CA LEU A 119 13.98 -4.41 -17.24
C LEU A 119 13.25 -3.45 -16.29
N LEU A 120 12.84 -3.91 -15.10
CA LEU A 120 12.17 -3.05 -14.13
C LEU A 120 13.08 -1.91 -13.64
N TYR A 121 14.35 -2.21 -13.37
CA TYR A 121 15.35 -1.18 -13.04
C TYR A 121 15.60 -0.20 -14.18
N LYS A 122 15.59 -0.64 -15.45
CA LYS A 122 15.69 0.25 -16.60
C LYS A 122 14.50 1.22 -16.71
N LEU A 123 13.30 0.78 -16.32
CA LEU A 123 12.08 1.58 -16.41
C LEU A 123 11.91 2.57 -15.25
N PHE A 124 12.31 2.17 -14.03
CA PHE A 124 11.99 2.89 -12.79
C PHE A 124 13.22 3.32 -11.97
N GLY A 125 14.43 2.95 -12.41
CA GLY A 125 15.66 3.18 -11.66
C GLY A 125 15.62 2.49 -10.30
N VAL A 126 16.18 3.15 -9.28
CA VAL A 126 16.18 2.65 -7.89
C VAL A 126 14.79 2.39 -7.31
N ASN A 127 13.73 2.99 -7.87
CA ASN A 127 12.36 2.72 -7.39
C ASN A 127 11.84 1.34 -7.81
N ALA A 128 12.52 0.64 -8.73
CA ALA A 128 12.15 -0.72 -9.13
C ALA A 128 12.18 -1.67 -7.93
N GLU A 129 13.17 -1.53 -7.04
CA GLU A 129 13.29 -2.31 -5.80
C GLU A 129 11.98 -2.29 -5.00
N LEU A 130 11.49 -1.08 -4.72
CA LEU A 130 10.26 -0.90 -3.96
C LEU A 130 9.02 -1.41 -4.70
N LEU A 131 8.99 -1.27 -6.03
CA LEU A 131 7.90 -1.81 -6.84
C LEU A 131 7.89 -3.34 -6.82
N ILE A 132 9.06 -3.98 -6.89
CA ILE A 132 9.24 -5.43 -6.82
C ILE A 132 8.83 -5.94 -5.44
N ASP A 133 9.35 -5.33 -4.37
CA ASP A 133 9.00 -5.69 -3.00
C ASP A 133 7.49 -5.61 -2.76
N HIS A 134 6.85 -4.50 -3.17
CA HIS A 134 5.40 -4.32 -3.06
C HIS A 134 4.63 -5.32 -3.93
N ALA A 135 5.14 -5.70 -5.10
CA ALA A 135 4.55 -6.76 -5.91
C ALA A 135 4.55 -8.13 -5.21
N TRP A 136 5.51 -8.37 -4.30
CA TRP A 136 5.57 -9.56 -3.45
C TRP A 136 4.89 -9.39 -2.08
N GLY A 137 4.39 -8.20 -1.76
CA GLY A 137 3.75 -7.87 -0.50
C GLY A 137 4.72 -7.52 0.63
N TYR A 138 6.00 -7.29 0.32
CA TYR A 138 7.04 -6.99 1.31
C TYR A 138 7.19 -5.48 1.54
N GLU A 139 7.47 -5.10 2.78
CA GLU A 139 7.85 -3.74 3.16
C GLU A 139 8.74 -3.81 4.40
N PRO A 140 10.07 -3.62 4.24
CA PRO A 140 11.00 -3.74 5.35
C PRO A 140 10.98 -2.55 6.31
N CYS A 141 10.46 -1.39 5.89
CA CYS A 141 10.44 -0.18 6.72
C CYS A 141 9.55 -0.38 7.95
N THR A 142 10.12 -0.11 9.13
CA THR A 142 9.41 -0.21 10.41
C THR A 142 9.02 1.17 10.96
N ILE A 143 8.07 1.18 11.91
CA ILE A 143 7.76 2.40 12.69
C ILE A 143 8.98 2.93 13.44
N ALA A 144 9.92 2.07 13.84
CA ALA A 144 11.15 2.50 14.49
C ALA A 144 12.06 3.26 13.51
N ASP A 145 12.20 2.76 12.28
CA ASP A 145 12.97 3.42 11.22
C ASP A 145 12.40 4.81 10.92
N ILE A 146 11.07 4.89 10.74
CA ILE A 146 10.36 6.16 10.49
C ILE A 146 10.61 7.16 11.62
N LYS A 147 10.54 6.72 12.89
CA LYS A 147 10.78 7.60 14.05
C LYS A 147 12.25 7.99 14.23
N SER A 148 13.17 7.20 13.70
CA SER A 148 14.61 7.45 13.76
C SER A 148 15.10 8.38 12.64
N TYR A 149 14.35 8.46 11.54
CA TYR A 149 14.70 9.28 10.39
C TYR A 149 14.81 10.77 10.75
N LYS A 150 15.91 11.39 10.34
CA LYS A 150 16.14 12.83 10.46
C LYS A 150 16.47 13.39 9.07
N PRO A 151 15.65 14.29 8.53
CA PRO A 151 15.93 14.88 7.22
C PRO A 151 17.18 15.77 7.31
N GLU A 152 17.97 15.80 6.23
CA GLU A 152 19.14 16.68 6.13
C GLU A 152 18.75 18.17 6.11
N SER A 153 17.59 18.49 5.53
CA SER A 153 17.03 19.83 5.49
C SER A 153 15.51 19.80 5.61
N ASN A 154 14.95 20.87 6.16
CA ASN A 154 13.50 21.09 6.17
C ASN A 154 13.15 22.13 5.10
N SER A 155 12.09 21.89 4.34
CA SER A 155 11.58 22.85 3.35
C SER A 155 10.27 23.47 3.82
N ILE A 156 10.10 24.77 3.59
CA ILE A 156 8.80 25.47 3.70
C ILE A 156 8.45 26.00 2.30
N GLY A 157 7.30 25.60 1.77
CA GLY A 157 6.79 26.03 0.48
C GLY A 157 5.50 26.84 0.62
N SER A 158 5.37 27.92 -0.14
CA SER A 158 4.11 28.66 -0.33
C SER A 158 3.86 28.78 -1.84
N GLY A 159 2.67 28.38 -2.29
CA GLY A 159 2.29 28.42 -3.69
C GLY A 159 0.94 29.07 -3.86
N GLN A 160 0.83 29.98 -4.83
CA GLN A 160 -0.43 30.60 -5.24
C GLN A 160 -0.61 30.39 -6.75
N VAL A 161 -1.75 29.84 -7.15
CA VAL A 161 -2.14 29.75 -8.57
C VAL A 161 -3.03 30.94 -8.89
N LEU A 162 -2.62 31.77 -9.84
CA LEU A 162 -3.37 32.94 -10.30
C LEU A 162 -4.21 32.60 -11.54
N HIS A 163 -5.32 33.32 -11.73
CA HIS A 163 -6.29 33.06 -12.80
C HIS A 163 -5.75 33.39 -14.22
N CYS A 164 -4.75 34.27 -14.33
CA CYS A 164 -4.06 34.58 -15.59
C CYS A 164 -2.60 34.99 -15.32
N ALA A 165 -1.73 34.82 -16.33
CA ALA A 165 -0.37 35.36 -16.32
C ALA A 165 -0.41 36.89 -16.49
N TYR A 166 0.45 37.61 -15.76
CA TYR A 166 0.54 39.07 -15.75
C TYR A 166 0.98 39.64 -17.11
#